data_AF-A0A1Z8MWW2-F1
#
_entry.id   AF-A0A1Z8MWW2-F1
#
_cell.length_a   1.000
_cell.length_b   1.000
_cell.length_c   1.000
_cell.angle_alpha   90.00
_cell.angle_beta   90.00
_cell.angle_gamma   90.00
#
_symmetry.space_group_name_H-M   'P 1'
#
loop_
_entity.id
_entity.type
_entity.pdbx_description
1 polymer ?
#
loop_
_entity_poly.entity_id
_entity_poly.type
_entity_poly.pdbx_seq_one_letter_code
_entity_poly.pdbx_strand_id
1 'polypeptide(L)' 'TKSKKAYLVSLKHKLKRHLQLQSASANQVDRRWLNGFMAAGFHSGLISLSELKLEYMKAHRTAYGERMLRRLVISVIKL' A
#
# COMPACT_ATOMS: atom_id res chain seq x y z
N THR A 1 -9.85 7.18 18.39
CA THR A 1 -10.77 6.13 18.87
C THR A 1 -10.18 4.74 18.62
N LYS A 2 -10.63 3.71 19.35
CA LYS A 2 -10.20 2.31 19.15
C LYS A 2 -10.46 1.84 17.70
N SER A 3 -11.60 2.22 17.14
CA SER A 3 -12.02 1.89 15.76
C SER A 3 -11.09 2.50 14.71
N LYS A 4 -10.69 3.78 14.85
CA LYS A 4 -9.72 4.41 13.93
C LYS A 4 -8.37 3.69 13.93
N LYS A 5 -7.87 3.31 15.11
CA LYS A 5 -6.59 2.59 15.23
C LYS A 5 -6.66 1.22 14.55
N ALA A 6 -7.73 0.46 14.79
CA ALA A 6 -7.95 -0.84 14.14
C ALA A 6 -8.04 -0.71 12.61
N TYR A 7 -8.75 0.31 12.12
CA TYR A 7 -8.85 0.62 10.71
C TYR A 7 -7.47 0.92 10.10
N LEU A 8 -6.66 1.77 10.73
CA LEU A 8 -5.32 2.12 10.23
C LEU A 8 -4.36 0.92 10.17
N VAL A 9 -4.40 0.03 11.17
CA VAL A 9 -3.60 -1.22 11.15
C VAL A 9 -4.02 -2.09 9.97
N SER A 10 -5.33 -2.28 9.77
CA SER A 10 -5.88 -3.06 8.66
C SER A 10 -5.52 -2.43 7.31
N LEU A 11 -5.68 -1.12 7.16
CA LEU A 11 -5.34 -0.35 5.96
C LEU A 11 -3.87 -0.53 5.57
N LYS A 12 -2.94 -0.34 6.53
CA LYS A 12 -1.50 -0.51 6.29
C LYS A 12 -1.17 -1.90 5.77
N HIS A 13 -1.73 -2.94 6.40
CA HIS A 13 -1.49 -4.32 5.98
C HIS A 13 -2.01 -4.58 4.56
N LYS A 14 -3.21 -4.11 4.24
CA LYS A 14 -3.84 -4.26 2.92
C LYS A 14 -3.09 -3.49 1.83
N LEU A 15 -2.67 -2.26 2.10
CA LEU A 15 -1.84 -1.47 1.18
C LEU A 15 -0.51 -2.14 0.89
N LYS A 16 0.20 -2.60 1.93
CA LYS A 16 1.48 -3.30 1.77
C LYS A 16 1.32 -4.52 0.88
N ARG A 17 0.35 -5.39 1.18
CA ARG A 17 0.09 -6.61 0.40
C ARG A 17 -0.25 -6.29 -1.06
N HIS A 18 -1.16 -5.33 -1.29
CA HIS A 18 -1.56 -4.96 -2.65
C HIS A 18 -0.39 -4.39 -3.46
N LEU A 19 0.40 -3.48 -2.88
CA LEU A 19 1.51 -2.85 -3.57
C LEU A 19 2.70 -3.79 -3.78
N GLN A 20 2.92 -4.77 -2.90
CA GLN A 20 3.89 -5.84 -3.10
C GLN A 20 3.47 -6.79 -4.23
N LEU A 21 2.19 -7.16 -4.30
CA LEU A 21 1.68 -7.96 -5.42
C LEU A 21 1.80 -7.18 -6.73
N GLN A 22 1.43 -5.90 -6.73
CA GLN A 22 1.58 -5.03 -7.89
C GLN A 22 3.06 -4.83 -8.27
N SER A 23 3.98 -4.93 -7.31
CA SER A 23 5.41 -4.77 -7.57
C SER A 23 6.09 -5.98 -8.17
N ALA A 24 5.58 -7.17 -7.87
CA ALA A 24 6.08 -8.44 -8.39
C ALA A 24 5.36 -8.88 -9.69
N SER A 25 4.14 -8.40 -9.92
CA SER A 25 3.30 -8.81 -11.05
C SER A 25 3.60 -8.03 -12.32
N ALA A 26 3.63 -8.72 -13.47
CA ALA A 26 3.59 -8.10 -14.79
C ALA A 26 2.18 -7.60 -15.16
N ASN A 27 1.14 -8.16 -14.53
CA ASN A 27 -0.27 -7.84 -14.75
C ASN A 27 -0.82 -6.92 -13.67
N GLN A 28 -1.87 -6.16 -14.00
CA GLN A 28 -2.55 -5.31 -13.03
C GLN A 28 -3.25 -6.13 -11.94
N VAL A 29 -3.07 -5.73 -10.68
CA VAL A 29 -3.75 -6.33 -9.53
C VAL A 29 -5.11 -5.65 -9.36
N ASP A 30 -6.18 -6.42 -9.12
CA ASP A 30 -7.50 -5.87 -8.85
C ASP A 30 -7.48 -4.92 -7.64
N ARG A 31 -7.97 -3.69 -7.88
CA ARG A 31 -8.01 -2.59 -6.92
C ARG A 31 -9.39 -2.37 -6.32
N ARG A 32 -10.45 -3.02 -6.85
CA ARG A 32 -11.84 -2.78 -6.43
C ARG A 32 -12.04 -2.97 -4.93
N TRP A 33 -11.52 -4.07 -4.40
CA TRP A 33 -11.62 -4.38 -2.97
C TRP A 33 -10.91 -3.34 -2.09
N LEU A 34 -9.68 -2.94 -2.48
CA LEU A 34 -8.90 -1.92 -1.76
C LEU A 34 -9.59 -0.55 -1.81
N ASN A 35 -10.08 -0.16 -2.99
CA ASN A 35 -10.81 1.09 -3.17
C ASN A 35 -12.09 1.13 -2.33
N GLY A 36 -12.86 0.04 -2.31
CA GLY A 36 -14.04 -0.08 -1.47
C GLY A 36 -13.72 0.02 0.02
N PHE A 37 -12.66 -0.64 0.47
CA PHE A 37 -12.20 -0.54 1.87
C PHE A 37 -11.79 0.89 2.25
N MET A 38 -11.03 1.57 1.39
CA MET A 38 -10.61 2.95 1.60
C MET A 38 -11.79 3.93 1.60
N ALA A 39 -12.73 3.76 0.67
CA ALA A 39 -13.95 4.56 0.59
C ALA A 39 -14.81 4.38 1.84
N ALA A 40 -15.00 3.14 2.31
CA ALA A 40 -15.76 2.86 3.52
C ALA A 40 -15.17 3.58 4.75
N GLY A 41 -13.84 3.55 4.92
CA GLY A 41 -13.20 4.25 6.03
C GLY A 41 -13.30 5.78 5.96
N PHE A 42 -13.28 6.34 4.74
CA PHE A 42 -13.48 7.78 4.54
C PHE A 42 -14.91 8.20 4.84
N HIS A 43 -15.89 7.53 4.22
CA HIS A 43 -17.31 7.84 4.40
C HIS A 43 -17.80 7.58 5.83
N SER A 44 -17.17 6.64 6.56
CA SER A 44 -17.47 6.41 7.98
C SER A 44 -16.79 7.39 8.94
N GLY A 45 -16.01 8.36 8.44
CA GLY A 45 -15.26 9.31 9.26
C GLY A 45 -14.10 8.70 10.06
N LEU A 46 -13.67 7.47 9.73
CA LEU A 46 -12.55 6.81 10.42
C LEU A 46 -11.20 7.39 9.99
N ILE A 47 -11.12 7.92 8.78
CA ILE A 47 -9.91 8.51 8.20
C ILE A 47 -10.29 9.71 7.31
N SER A 48 -9.46 10.74 7.28
CA SER A 48 -9.60 11.82 6.29
C SER A 48 -8.95 11.44 4.94
N LEU A 49 -9.27 12.19 3.87
CA LEU A 49 -8.57 12.04 2.59
C LEU A 49 -7.07 12.32 2.69
N SER A 50 -6.65 13.28 3.52
CA SER A 50 -5.24 13.60 3.71
C SER A 50 -4.48 12.48 4.42
N GLU A 51 -5.07 11.89 5.46
CA GLU A 51 -4.52 10.72 6.14
C GLU A 51 -4.45 9.50 5.21
N LEU A 52 -5.51 9.28 4.43
CA LEU A 52 -5.56 8.18 3.47
C LEU A 52 -4.46 8.32 2.40
N LYS A 53 -4.30 9.51 1.82
CA LYS A 53 -3.24 9.83 0.85
C LYS A 53 -1.85 9.60 1.47
N LEU A 54 -1.64 10.06 2.70
CA LEU A 54 -0.36 9.90 3.38
C LEU A 54 -0.01 8.41 3.60
N GLU A 55 -0.94 7.61 4.10
CA GLU A 55 -0.73 6.18 4.34
C GLU A 55 -0.49 5.41 3.03
N TYR A 56 -1.19 5.77 1.96
CA TYR A 56 -0.94 5.23 0.62
C TYR A 56 0.48 5.55 0.14
N MET A 57 0.92 6.81 0.25
CA MET A 57 2.25 7.24 -0.21
C MET A 57 3.39 6.58 0.57
N LYS A 58 3.21 6.39 1.89
CA LYS A 58 4.15 5.63 2.71
C LYS A 58 4.29 4.19 2.22
N ALA A 59 3.16 3.49 2.02
CA ALA A 59 3.16 2.11 1.56
C ALA A 59 3.75 1.99 0.14
N HIS A 60 3.48 2.96 -0.73
CA HIS A 60 4.04 3.02 -2.08
C HIS A 60 5.56 3.19 -2.07
N ARG A 61 6.09 4.13 -1.27
CA ARG A 61 7.53 4.32 -1.11
C ARG A 61 8.21 3.03 -0.64
N THR A 62 7.64 2.33 0.34
CA THR A 62 8.19 1.06 0.82
C THR A 62 8.21 -0.01 -0.29
N ALA A 63 7.09 -0.24 -0.97
CA ALA A 63 6.99 -1.32 -1.95
C ALA A 63 7.85 -1.10 -3.21
N TYR A 64 8.00 0.14 -3.66
CA TYR A 64 8.81 0.47 -4.84
C TYR A 64 10.28 0.73 -4.49
N GLY A 65 10.58 1.26 -3.31
CA GLY A 65 11.95 1.36 -2.80
C GLY A 65 12.62 -0.01 -2.69
N GLU A 66 11.92 -1.01 -2.13
CA GLU A 66 12.40 -2.39 -2.10
C GLU A 66 12.64 -2.96 -3.52
N ARG A 67 11.81 -2.61 -4.51
CA ARG A 67 11.98 -3.06 -5.89
C ARG A 67 13.24 -2.46 -6.53
N MET A 68 13.48 -1.16 -6.35
CA MET A 68 14.68 -0.51 -6.85
C MET A 68 15.93 -1.12 -6.23
N LEU A 69 15.93 -1.33 -4.91
CA LEU A 69 17.04 -1.98 -4.22
C LEU A 69 17.29 -3.39 -4.76
N ARG A 70 16.24 -4.22 -4.92
CA ARG A 70 16.37 -5.56 -5.52
C ARG A 70 16.94 -5.52 -6.93
N ARG A 71 16.48 -4.59 -7.78
CA ARG A 71 17.02 -4.44 -9.15
C ARG A 71 18.49 -4.07 -9.14
N LEU A 72 18.88 -3.13 -8.29
CA LEU A 72 20.27 -2.68 -8.16
C LEU A 72 21.19 -3.79 -7.64
N VAL A 73 20.75 -4.55 -6.63
CA VAL A 73 21.50 -5.69 -6.11
C VAL A 73 21.67 -6.78 -7.18
N ILE A 74 20.62 -7.09 -7.96
CA ILE A 74 20.72 -8.06 -9.05
C ILE A 74 21.68 -7.59 -10.15
N SER A 75 21.68 -6.29 -10.50
CA SER A 75 22.62 -5.76 -11.48
C SER A 75 24.07 -5.76 -10.99
N VAL A 76 24.30 -5.59 -9.69
CA VAL A 76 25.66 -5.59 -9.11
C VAL A 76 26.21 -7.00 -8.95
N ILE A 77 25.39 -8.00 -8.56
CA ILE A 77 25.83 -9.40 -8.39
C ILE A 77 26.04 -10.12 -9.74
N LYS A 78 25.40 -9.63 -10.81
CA LYS A 78 25.59 -10.17 -12.17
C LYS A 78 26.80 -9.58 -12.92
N LEU A 79 27.59 -8.72 -12.28
CA LEU A 79 28.88 -8.21 -12.74
C LEU A 79 30.00 -8.94 -11.98
#